data_AF-A0A3N5RFG1-F1
#
_entry.id   AF-A0A3N5RFG1-F1
#
_cell.length_a   1.000
_cell.length_b   1.000
_cell.length_c   1.000
_cell.angle_alpha   90.00
_cell.angle_beta   90.00
_cell.angle_gamma   90.00
#
_symmetry.space_group_name_H-M   'P 1'
#
loop_
_entity.id
_entity.type
_entity.pdbx_description
1 polymer ?
#
loop_
_entity_poly.entity_id
_entity_poly.type
_entity_poly.pdbx_seq_one_letter_code
_entity_poly.pdbx_strand_id
1 'polypeptide(L)'
;MSDLWTMIWKESKDFHLSGGRSNLLQPLLIFGILGIVMPLSFTQHWIDLDPAPVLIILYAPFLFVTSFIGDAIAGERERHTLETLLASRISD
;
A
#
# COMPACT_ATOMS: atom_id res chain seq x y z
N MET A 1 -16.91 -3.15 -20.24
CA MET A 1 -17.53 -2.99 -18.90
C MET A 1 -17.61 -4.33 -18.17
N SER A 2 -18.14 -5.39 -18.79
CA SER A 2 -18.15 -6.77 -18.24
C SER A 2 -16.76 -7.33 -17.93
N ASP A 3 -15.77 -7.04 -18.78
CA ASP A 3 -14.44 -7.65 -18.68
C ASP A 3 -13.62 -7.08 -17.51
N LEU A 4 -13.69 -5.77 -17.30
CA LEU A 4 -13.07 -5.11 -16.13
C LEU A 4 -13.65 -5.64 -14.83
N TRP A 5 -14.97 -5.79 -14.73
CA TRP A 5 -15.61 -6.34 -13.55
C TRP A 5 -15.18 -7.79 -13.29
N THR A 6 -15.09 -8.60 -14.34
CA THR A 6 -14.66 -10.00 -14.25
C THR A 6 -13.20 -10.11 -13.85
N MET A 7 -12.33 -9.23 -14.36
CA MET A 7 -10.92 -9.13 -13.96
C MET A 7 -10.79 -8.76 -12.48
N ILE A 8 -11.44 -7.67 -12.04
CA ILE A 8 -11.41 -7.20 -10.64
C ILE A 8 -11.92 -8.28 -9.69
N TRP A 9 -13.01 -8.95 -10.05
CA TRP A 9 -13.55 -10.05 -9.26
C TRP A 9 -12.55 -11.20 -9.09
N LYS A 10 -11.86 -11.56 -10.19
CA LYS A 10 -10.88 -12.65 -10.18
C LYS A 10 -9.66 -12.30 -9.34
N GLU A 11 -9.11 -11.10 -9.51
CA GLU A 11 -7.98 -10.61 -8.70
C GLU A 11 -8.34 -10.45 -7.22
N SER A 12 -9.54 -9.94 -6.90
CA SER A 12 -9.99 -9.82 -5.51
C SER A 12 -10.09 -11.20 -4.85
N LYS A 13 -10.62 -12.19 -5.57
CA LYS A 13 -10.70 -13.57 -5.10
C LYS A 13 -9.31 -14.18 -4.90
N ASP A 14 -8.37 -13.95 -5.82
CA ASP A 14 -6.99 -14.42 -5.69
C ASP A 14 -6.25 -13.73 -4.55
N PHE A 15 -6.48 -12.44 -4.29
CA PHE A 15 -5.92 -11.74 -3.13
C PHE A 15 -6.40 -12.36 -1.80
N HIS A 16 -7.67 -12.72 -1.72
CA HIS A 16 -8.26 -13.36 -0.54
C HIS A 16 -7.84 -14.82 -0.35
N LEU A 17 -7.48 -15.53 -1.42
CA LEU A 17 -7.13 -16.97 -1.40
C LEU A 17 -5.61 -17.25 -1.41
N SER A 18 -4.79 -16.35 -1.97
CA SER A 18 -3.33 -16.51 -2.07
C SER A 18 -2.57 -15.83 -0.93
N GLY A 19 -3.12 -14.75 -0.36
CA GLY A 19 -2.55 -14.07 0.80
C GLY A 19 -2.99 -14.76 2.10
N GLY A 20 -2.17 -15.67 2.63
CA GLY A 20 -2.43 -16.30 3.93
C GLY A 20 -2.76 -15.29 5.03
N ARG A 21 -3.44 -15.71 6.11
CA ARG A 21 -3.95 -14.86 7.24
C ARG A 21 -3.03 -13.71 7.70
N SER A 22 -1.72 -13.86 7.56
CA SER A 22 -0.71 -12.81 7.80
C SER A 22 -0.93 -11.53 6.96
N ASN A 23 -1.44 -11.64 5.74
CA ASN A 23 -1.59 -10.54 4.79
C ASN A 23 -2.66 -9.51 5.22
N LEU A 24 -3.64 -9.92 6.03
CA LEU A 24 -4.68 -9.03 6.57
C LEU A 24 -4.29 -8.47 7.95
N LEU A 25 -3.43 -9.16 8.70
CA LEU A 25 -3.01 -8.72 10.03
C LEU A 25 -2.11 -7.49 9.96
N GLN A 26 -1.19 -7.44 9.00
CA GLN A 26 -0.26 -6.33 8.82
C GLN A 26 -0.97 -4.98 8.53
N PRO A 27 -1.87 -4.86 7.53
CA PRO A 27 -2.58 -3.61 7.28
C PRO A 27 -3.51 -3.23 8.45
N LEU A 28 -4.13 -4.21 9.12
CA LEU A 28 -4.95 -3.96 10.31
C LEU A 28 -4.12 -3.40 11.47
N LEU A 29 -2.92 -3.95 11.70
CA LEU A 29 -1.98 -3.45 12.71
C LEU A 29 -1.52 -2.04 12.38
N ILE A 30 -1.14 -1.77 11.13
CA ILE A 30 -0.73 -0.44 10.68
C ILE A 30 -1.87 0.57 10.91
N PHE A 31 -3.10 0.21 10.52
CA PHE A 31 -4.27 1.05 10.74
C PHE A 31 -4.55 1.30 12.22
N GLY A 32 -4.46 0.27 13.06
CA GLY A 32 -4.63 0.41 14.51
C GLY A 32 -3.56 1.29 15.15
N ILE A 33 -2.29 1.13 14.74
CA ILE A 33 -1.18 1.91 15.30
C ILE A 33 -1.27 3.37 14.84
N LEU A 34 -1.37 3.62 13.53
CA LEU A 34 -1.37 4.98 12.99
C LEU A 34 -2.69 5.71 13.20
N GLY A 35 -3.82 4.99 13.19
CA GLY A 35 -5.16 5.58 13.29
C GLY A 35 -5.70 5.68 14.72
N ILE A 36 -5.19 4.89 15.66
CA ILE A 36 -5.70 4.85 17.05
C ILE A 36 -4.59 5.14 18.05
N VAL A 37 -3.55 4.30 18.11
CA VAL A 37 -2.51 4.38 19.15
C VAL A 37 -1.74 5.69 19.07
N MET A 38 -1.33 6.08 17.86
CA MET A 38 -0.51 7.27 17.65
C MET A 38 -1.30 8.56 17.93
N PRO A 39 -2.54 8.76 17.44
CA PRO A 39 -3.41 9.86 17.84
C PRO A 39 -3.60 10.00 19.35
N LEU A 40 -3.87 8.89 20.04
CA LEU A 40 -4.04 8.87 21.49
C LEU A 40 -2.75 9.20 22.25
N SER A 41 -1.59 8.76 21.74
CA SER A 41 -0.29 8.99 22.39
C SER A 41 0.13 10.46 22.38
N PHE A 42 -0.20 11.18 21.31
CA PHE A 42 0.21 12.58 21.15
C PHE A 42 -0.89 13.58 21.57
N THR A 43 -2.15 13.16 21.75
CA THR A 43 -3.29 13.96 22.24
C THR A 43 -3.26 15.44 21.80
N GLN A 44 -2.78 16.37 22.64
CA GLN A 44 -2.76 17.81 22.35
C GLN A 44 -1.65 18.25 21.38
N HIS A 45 -0.55 17.52 21.29
CA HIS A 45 0.57 17.82 20.38
C HIS A 45 0.15 17.85 18.90
N TRP A 46 -0.94 17.16 18.54
CA TRP A 46 -1.54 17.25 17.21
C TRP A 46 -2.18 18.60 16.90
N ILE A 47 -2.82 19.19 17.91
CA ILE A 47 -3.55 20.46 17.79
C ILE A 47 -2.55 21.62 17.81
N ASP A 48 -1.46 21.47 18.57
CA ASP A 48 -0.38 22.45 18.66
C ASP A 48 0.58 22.42 17.46
N LEU A 49 0.32 21.54 16.48
CA LEU A 49 1.15 21.33 15.28
C LEU A 49 2.62 21.07 15.63
N ASP A 50 2.86 20.25 16.66
CA ASP A 50 4.23 19.95 17.04
C ASP A 50 4.98 19.28 15.89
N PRO A 51 6.29 19.56 15.72
CA PRO A 51 7.05 19.06 14.57
C PRO A 51 7.03 17.53 14.45
N ALA A 52 7.03 16.81 15.58
CA ALA A 52 7.10 15.36 15.59
C ALA A 52 5.87 14.67 14.95
N PRO A 53 4.62 14.88 15.42
CA PRO A 53 3.45 14.27 14.80
C PRO A 53 3.25 14.70 13.34
N VAL A 54 3.58 15.96 13.01
CA VAL A 54 3.51 16.48 11.64
C VAL A 54 4.50 15.77 10.70
N LEU A 55 5.75 15.57 11.14
CA LEU A 55 6.74 14.85 10.33
C LEU A 55 6.33 13.38 10.15
N ILE A 56 5.79 12.72 11.18
CA ILE A 56 5.36 11.33 11.07
C ILE A 56 4.24 11.19 10.04
N ILE A 57 3.20 12.03 10.10
CA ILE A 57 2.08 11.94 9.14
C ILE A 57 2.51 12.29 7.71
N LEU A 58 3.47 13.19 7.55
CA LEU A 58 4.01 13.55 6.25
C LEU A 58 4.86 12.42 5.65
N TYR A 59 5.68 11.75 6.46
CA TYR A 59 6.64 10.75 5.98
C TYR A 59 6.07 9.34 5.87
N ALA A 60 5.11 8.98 6.74
CA ALA A 60 4.45 7.68 6.72
C ALA A 60 3.93 7.24 5.33
N PRO A 61 3.19 8.06 4.56
CA PRO A 61 2.70 7.65 3.24
C PRO A 61 3.84 7.34 2.27
N PHE A 62 4.95 8.07 2.32
CA PHE A 62 6.11 7.79 1.46
C PHE A 62 6.70 6.41 1.72
N LEU A 63 6.76 5.98 2.99
CA LEU A 63 7.24 4.65 3.34
C LEU A 63 6.34 3.55 2.75
N PHE A 64 5.02 3.70 2.86
CA PHE A 64 4.08 2.74 2.29
C PHE A 64 4.12 2.70 0.77
N VAL A 65 4.14 3.86 0.12
CA VAL A 65 4.20 3.96 -1.34
C VAL A 65 5.49 3.34 -1.87
N THR A 66 6.63 3.57 -1.21
CA THR A 66 7.91 2.99 -1.63
C THR A 66 7.90 1.46 -1.57
N SER A 67 7.37 0.89 -0.47
CA SER A 67 7.21 -0.57 -0.36
C SER A 67 6.28 -1.12 -1.43
N PHE A 68 5.13 -0.47 -1.65
CA PHE A 68 4.16 -0.87 -2.67
C PHE A 68 4.74 -0.83 -4.09
N ILE A 69 5.53 0.19 -4.41
CA ILE A 69 6.26 0.27 -5.69
C ILE A 69 7.22 -0.90 -5.83
N GLY A 70 7.96 -1.24 -4.78
CA GLY A 70 8.87 -2.39 -4.76
C GLY A 70 8.14 -3.70 -5.06
N ASP A 71 7.00 -3.93 -4.40
CA ASP A 71 6.18 -5.12 -4.62
C ASP A 71 5.60 -5.18 -6.04
N ALA A 72 5.18 -4.05 -6.60
CA ALA A 72 4.69 -3.98 -7.97
C ALA A 72 5.79 -4.35 -8.99
N ILE A 73 7.01 -3.83 -8.79
CA ILE A 73 8.16 -4.16 -9.64
C ILE A 73 8.55 -5.63 -9.49
N ALA A 74 8.55 -6.16 -8.26
CA ALA A 74 8.84 -7.57 -8.00
C ALA A 74 7.79 -8.49 -8.65
N GLY A 75 6.51 -8.12 -8.60
CA GLY A 75 5.42 -8.86 -9.24
C GLY A 75 5.56 -8.94 -10.76
N GLU A 76 5.88 -7.81 -11.41
CA GLU A 76 6.14 -7.81 -12.87
C GLU A 76 7.44 -8.54 -13.24
N ARG A 77 8.42 -8.58 -12.33
CA ARG A 77 9.64 -9.39 -12.50
C ARG A 77 9.34 -10.89 -12.45
N GLU A 78 8.55 -11.35 -11.48
CA GLU A 78 8.16 -12.76 -11.35
C GLU A 78 7.33 -13.26 -12.53
N ARG A 79 6.56 -12.36 -13.17
CA ARG A 79 5.76 -12.64 -14.36
C ARG A 79 6.54 -12.53 -15.67
N HIS A 80 7.84 -12.22 -15.62
CA HIS A 80 8.71 -12.01 -16.80
C HIS A 80 8.17 -10.95 -17.79
N THR A 81 7.41 -9.98 -17.31
CA THR A 81 6.80 -8.90 -18.11
C THR A 81 7.57 -7.59 -18.02
N LEU A 82 8.38 -7.42 -16.98
CA LEU A 82 9.12 -6.18 -16.70
C LEU A 82 9.98 -5.68 -17.86
N GLU A 83 10.75 -6.56 -18.51
CA GLU A 83 11.61 -6.20 -19.65
C GLU A 83 10.79 -5.68 -20.85
N THR A 84 9.62 -6.27 -21.08
CA THR A 84 8.70 -5.84 -22.15
C THR A 84 8.10 -4.47 -21.82
N LEU A 85 7.70 -4.25 -20.57
CA LEU A 85 7.16 -2.96 -20.11
C LEU A 85 8.19 -1.83 -20.23
N LEU A 86 9.45 -2.08 -19.85
CA LEU A 86 10.54 -1.10 -19.98
C LEU A 86 10.94 -0.82 -21.44
N ALA A 87 10.80 -1.80 -22.32
CA ALA A 87 11.11 -1.64 -23.74
C ALA A 87 9.96 -1.00 -24.53
N SER A 88 8.71 -1.14 -24.06
CA SER A 88 7.56 -0.47 -24.66
C SER A 88 7.61 1.03 -24.38
N ARG A 89 7.27 1.86 -25.39
CA ARG A 89 7.10 3.29 -25.14
C ARG A 89 5.91 3.50 -24.21
N ILE A 90 6.07 4.41 -23.25
CA ILE A 90 4.95 5.02 -22.56
C ILE A 90 4.00 5.56 -23.63
N SER A 91 2.77 5.07 -23.65
CA SER A 91 1.72 5.62 -24.51
C SER A 91 1.50 7.08 -24.09
N ASP A 92 1.62 8.01 -25.03
CA ASP A 92 1.19 9.41 -24.84
C ASP A 92 -0.29 9.48 -24.43
#